data_AF-A0A0R3PG08-F1
#
_entry.id   AF-A0A0R3PG08-F1
#
_cell.length_a   1.000
_cell.length_b   1.000
_cell.length_c   1.000
_cell.angle_alpha   90.00
_cell.angle_beta   90.00
_cell.angle_gamma   90.00
#
_symmetry.space_group_name_H-M   'P 1'
#
loop_
_entity.id
_entity.type
_entity.pdbx_description
1 polymer ?
#
loop_
_entity_poly.entity_id
_entity_poly.type
_entity_poly.pdbx_seq_one_letter_code
_entity_poly.pdbx_strand_id
1 'polypeptide(L)'
;MSGEDEDFKEDRPPMQVLSSILASLRLIDSARERSELEREDLHATMRIVLAVLMFILLLVLSIHEVVIAAAKMTSCPVAPLIPVWLIVSGLMGILRNTGAIVCSIYEDKKRRAIAIRDCILGLFTALWIMWLIVGSYWTYSVYDKVVYQSNKENYCDQLLYCFTFSLITTSYVIIGITFCCMIYCVVFLCCHNSSVAIIT
;
A
#
# COMPACT_ATOMS: atom_id res chain seq x y z
N MET A 1 -29.68 -29.66 60.38
CA MET A 1 -29.26 -30.89 59.68
C MET A 1 -30.31 -31.13 58.60
N SER A 2 -30.16 -30.38 57.51
CA SER A 2 -29.76 -30.87 56.16
C SER A 2 -30.93 -31.56 55.46
N GLY A 3 -31.38 -31.17 54.28
CA GLY A 3 -31.03 -30.14 53.32
C GLY A 3 -32.10 -30.26 52.23
N GLU A 4 -32.60 -29.14 51.71
CA GLU A 4 -33.54 -29.12 50.60
C GLU A 4 -32.75 -29.34 49.30
N ASP A 5 -32.80 -30.57 48.78
CA ASP A 5 -32.36 -30.86 47.41
C ASP A 5 -33.53 -30.49 46.48
N GLU A 6 -33.51 -29.26 45.94
CA GLU A 6 -34.33 -28.91 44.78
C GLU A 6 -33.84 -29.72 43.57
N ASP A 7 -34.46 -30.90 43.37
CA ASP A 7 -34.30 -31.70 42.16
C ASP A 7 -34.88 -30.92 40.97
N PHE A 8 -34.00 -30.14 40.33
CA PHE A 8 -34.25 -29.48 39.06
C PHE A 8 -34.55 -30.56 38.01
N LYS A 9 -35.84 -30.87 37.85
CA LYS A 9 -36.35 -31.82 36.86
C LYS A 9 -35.95 -31.39 35.46
N GLU A 10 -34.86 -31.95 34.97
CA GLU A 10 -34.32 -31.66 33.65
C GLU A 10 -35.26 -32.24 32.58
N ASP A 11 -36.11 -31.36 32.05
CA ASP A 11 -37.10 -31.67 31.01
C ASP A 11 -36.39 -31.91 29.67
N ARG A 12 -35.90 -33.14 29.49
CA ARG A 12 -35.18 -33.55 28.29
C ARG A 12 -36.19 -33.64 27.13
N PRO A 13 -36.05 -32.85 26.06
CA PRO A 13 -37.00 -32.87 24.95
C PRO A 13 -37.03 -34.27 24.29
N PRO A 14 -38.17 -34.69 23.72
CA PRO A 14 -38.29 -35.99 23.06
C PRO A 14 -37.23 -36.14 21.97
N MET A 15 -36.57 -37.31 21.91
CA MET A 15 -35.38 -37.57 21.07
C MET A 15 -35.59 -37.24 19.57
N GLN A 16 -36.83 -37.38 19.08
CA GLN A 16 -37.23 -36.96 17.73
C GLN A 16 -37.01 -35.46 17.48
N VAL A 17 -37.37 -34.60 18.44
CA VAL A 17 -37.24 -33.14 18.31
C VAL A 17 -35.76 -32.74 18.27
N LEU A 18 -34.91 -33.34 19.11
CA LEU A 18 -33.46 -33.07 19.11
C LEU A 18 -32.80 -33.42 17.76
N SER A 19 -33.17 -34.56 17.17
CA SER A 19 -32.63 -34.99 15.87
C SER A 19 -32.99 -34.02 14.74
N SER A 20 -34.22 -33.50 14.75
CA SER A 20 -34.69 -32.51 13.78
C SER A 20 -33.97 -31.17 13.90
N ILE A 21 -33.72 -30.72 15.14
CA ILE A 21 -32.98 -29.50 15.43
C ILE A 21 -31.52 -29.64 14.98
N LEU A 22 -30.87 -30.75 15.33
CA LEU A 22 -29.48 -31.03 14.89
C LEU A 22 -29.35 -31.08 13.37
N ALA A 23 -30.34 -31.62 12.66
CA ALA A 23 -30.36 -31.61 11.20
C ALA A 23 -30.46 -30.17 10.66
N SER A 24 -31.34 -29.33 11.22
CA SER A 24 -31.45 -27.92 10.81
C SER A 24 -30.18 -27.09 11.09
N LEU A 25 -29.53 -27.30 12.24
CA LEU A 25 -28.29 -26.60 12.58
C LEU A 25 -27.15 -26.97 11.62
N ARG A 26 -27.01 -28.26 11.28
CA ARG A 26 -26.02 -28.71 10.29
C ARG A 26 -26.22 -28.10 8.91
N LEU A 27 -27.47 -27.93 8.49
CA LEU A 27 -27.78 -27.25 7.22
C LEU A 27 -27.37 -25.77 7.26
N ILE A 28 -27.67 -25.07 8.36
CA ILE A 28 -27.29 -23.67 8.56
C ILE A 28 -25.77 -23.51 8.59
N ASP A 29 -25.06 -24.38 9.32
CA ASP A 29 -23.61 -24.35 9.43
C ASP A 29 -22.95 -24.55 8.05
N SER A 30 -23.41 -25.53 7.27
CA SER A 30 -22.88 -25.76 5.91
C SER A 30 -23.12 -24.59 4.94
N ALA A 31 -24.26 -23.90 5.06
CA ALA A 31 -24.56 -22.72 4.26
C ALA A 31 -23.69 -21.52 4.68
N ARG A 32 -23.45 -21.35 5.99
CA ARG A 32 -22.56 -20.33 6.54
C ARG A 32 -21.12 -20.56 6.10
N GLU A 33 -20.61 -21.78 6.22
CA GLU A 33 -19.24 -22.15 5.85
C GLU A 33 -18.98 -21.90 4.35
N ARG A 34 -19.94 -22.24 3.47
CA ARG A 34 -19.86 -21.91 2.04
C ARG A 34 -19.77 -20.40 1.80
N SER A 35 -20.57 -19.60 2.52
CA SER A 35 -20.57 -18.14 2.36
C SER A 35 -19.29 -17.47 2.88
N GLU A 36 -18.71 -18.02 3.95
CA GLU A 36 -17.43 -17.56 4.50
C GLU A 36 -16.30 -17.91 3.51
N LEU A 37 -16.29 -19.13 2.96
CA LEU A 37 -15.33 -19.55 1.93
C LEU A 37 -15.39 -18.66 0.68
N GLU A 38 -16.59 -18.35 0.18
CA GLU A 38 -16.75 -17.49 -1.01
C GLU A 38 -16.28 -16.05 -0.75
N ARG A 39 -16.50 -15.52 0.47
CA ARG A 39 -15.96 -14.20 0.86
C ARG A 39 -14.45 -14.21 0.99
N GLU A 40 -13.87 -15.23 1.60
CA GLU A 40 -12.41 -15.34 1.73
C GLU A 40 -11.73 -15.43 0.35
N ASP A 41 -12.30 -16.23 -0.57
CA ASP A 41 -11.81 -16.35 -1.94
C ASP A 41 -11.98 -15.05 -2.74
N LEU A 42 -13.13 -14.37 -2.58
CA LEU A 42 -13.36 -13.05 -3.16
C LEU A 42 -12.34 -12.01 -2.64
N HIS A 43 -12.08 -11.98 -1.33
CA HIS A 43 -11.13 -11.05 -0.73
C HIS A 43 -9.69 -11.32 -1.20
N ALA A 44 -9.29 -12.59 -1.27
CA ALA A 44 -7.98 -12.98 -1.77
C ALA A 44 -7.82 -12.60 -3.26
N THR A 45 -8.82 -12.94 -4.09
CA THR A 45 -8.84 -12.61 -5.51
C THR A 45 -8.84 -11.10 -5.74
N MET A 46 -9.67 -10.35 -5.02
CA MET A 46 -9.73 -8.88 -5.10
C MET A 46 -8.38 -8.25 -4.74
N ARG A 47 -7.71 -8.74 -3.68
CA ARG A 47 -6.38 -8.25 -3.28
C ARG A 47 -5.34 -8.52 -4.36
N ILE A 48 -5.35 -9.71 -4.97
CA ILE A 48 -4.41 -10.07 -6.05
C ILE A 48 -4.66 -9.19 -7.29
N VAL A 49 -5.91 -9.06 -7.73
CA VAL A 49 -6.27 -8.23 -8.89
C VAL A 49 -5.88 -6.78 -8.65
N LEU A 50 -6.18 -6.23 -7.47
CA LEU A 50 -5.79 -4.87 -7.10
C LEU A 50 -4.26 -4.70 -7.09
N ALA A 51 -3.51 -5.65 -6.53
CA ALA A 51 -2.05 -5.60 -6.51
C ALA A 51 -1.45 -5.64 -7.92
N VAL A 52 -1.96 -6.49 -8.82
CA VAL A 52 -1.52 -6.57 -10.22
C VAL A 52 -1.83 -5.28 -10.98
N LEU A 53 -3.04 -4.73 -10.81
CA LEU A 53 -3.41 -3.46 -11.44
C LEU A 53 -2.51 -2.32 -10.97
N MET A 54 -2.27 -2.21 -9.66
CA MET A 54 -1.36 -1.22 -9.09
C MET A 54 0.07 -1.40 -9.62
N PHE A 55 0.54 -2.63 -9.74
CA PHE A 55 1.87 -2.93 -10.28
C PHE A 55 2.02 -2.48 -11.74
N ILE A 56 1.04 -2.79 -12.59
CA ILE A 56 1.04 -2.35 -14.00
C ILE A 56 1.05 -0.83 -14.09
N LEU A 57 0.20 -0.14 -13.31
CA LEU A 57 0.14 1.32 -13.27
C LEU A 57 1.49 1.95 -12.86
N LEU A 58 2.15 1.40 -11.84
CA LEU A 58 3.45 1.88 -11.38
C LEU A 58 4.54 1.67 -12.44
N LEU A 59 4.53 0.54 -13.15
CA LEU A 59 5.47 0.31 -14.25
C LEU A 59 5.25 1.29 -15.41
N VAL A 60 4.01 1.53 -15.79
CA VAL A 60 3.68 2.50 -16.85
C VAL A 60 4.15 3.89 -16.45
N LEU A 61 3.90 4.30 -15.20
CA LEU A 61 4.39 5.58 -14.66
C LEU A 61 5.92 5.68 -14.75
N SER A 62 6.64 4.66 -14.27
CA SER A 62 8.11 4.66 -14.31
C SER A 62 8.66 4.70 -15.73
N ILE A 63 8.01 4.04 -16.70
CA ILE A 63 8.41 4.12 -18.11
C ILE A 63 8.16 5.54 -18.66
N HIS A 64 7.03 6.16 -18.33
CA HIS A 64 6.73 7.53 -18.75
C HIS A 64 7.76 8.53 -18.21
N GLU A 65 8.19 8.38 -16.95
CA GLU A 65 9.26 9.20 -16.36
C GLU A 65 10.54 9.16 -17.20
N VAL A 66 11.01 7.95 -17.54
CA VAL A 66 12.22 7.77 -18.32
C VAL A 66 12.06 8.31 -19.75
N VAL A 67 10.92 8.05 -20.39
CA VAL A 67 10.66 8.48 -21.78
C VAL A 67 10.60 10.01 -21.88
N ILE A 68 9.85 10.68 -20.99
CA ILE A 68 9.74 12.15 -20.99
C ILE A 68 11.10 12.77 -20.74
N ALA A 69 11.85 12.26 -19.75
CA ALA A 69 13.17 12.78 -19.42
C ALA A 69 14.19 12.58 -20.54
N ALA A 70 14.19 11.41 -21.19
CA ALA A 70 15.07 11.13 -22.33
C ALA A 70 14.72 11.98 -23.56
N ALA A 71 13.43 12.13 -23.87
CA ALA A 71 12.96 12.94 -24.99
C ALA A 71 13.24 14.44 -24.81
N LYS A 72 13.31 14.93 -23.57
CA LYS A 72 13.45 16.35 -23.22
C LYS A 72 14.75 16.67 -22.47
N MET A 73 15.77 15.82 -22.61
CA MET A 73 17.03 15.92 -21.84
C MET A 73 17.75 17.27 -22.00
N THR A 74 17.66 17.89 -23.18
CA THR A 74 18.29 19.20 -23.49
C THR A 74 17.31 20.37 -23.46
N SER A 75 16.02 20.12 -23.20
CA SER A 75 14.97 21.13 -23.32
C SER A 75 14.78 21.98 -22.05
N CYS A 76 15.68 21.88 -21.07
CA CYS A 76 15.65 22.65 -19.82
C CYS A 76 17.05 23.08 -19.36
N PRO A 77 17.69 24.06 -20.04
CA PRO A 77 19.01 24.58 -19.67
C PRO A 77 19.05 25.24 -18.28
N VAL A 78 17.93 25.82 -17.82
CA VAL A 78 17.86 26.48 -16.50
C VAL A 78 18.09 25.51 -15.33
N ALA A 79 17.74 24.24 -15.51
CA ALA A 79 17.86 23.21 -14.48
C ALA A 79 18.14 21.83 -15.13
N PRO A 80 19.38 21.57 -15.58
CA PRO A 80 19.74 20.32 -16.26
C PRO A 80 19.63 19.09 -15.36
N LEU A 81 19.54 19.29 -14.04
CA LEU A 81 19.40 18.24 -13.04
C LEU A 81 17.97 17.68 -12.96
N ILE A 82 16.95 18.42 -13.41
CA ILE A 82 15.55 17.96 -13.42
C ILE A 82 15.37 16.67 -14.24
N PRO A 83 15.73 16.62 -15.55
CA PRO A 83 15.57 15.40 -16.33
C PRO A 83 16.44 14.25 -15.81
N VAL A 84 17.64 14.52 -15.27
CA VAL A 84 18.48 13.48 -14.63
C VAL A 84 17.78 12.90 -13.41
N TRP A 85 17.13 13.73 -12.61
CA TRP A 85 16.35 13.31 -11.45
C TRP A 85 15.22 12.34 -11.83
N LEU A 86 14.47 12.64 -12.92
CA LEU A 86 13.40 11.79 -13.45
C LEU A 86 13.91 10.43 -13.94
N ILE A 87 15.07 10.39 -14.58
CA ILE A 87 15.63 9.11 -15.07
C ILE A 87 15.95 8.21 -13.88
N VAL A 88 16.60 8.75 -12.86
CA VAL A 88 16.96 7.98 -11.67
C VAL A 88 15.72 7.56 -10.88
N SER A 89 14.70 8.42 -10.75
CA SER A 89 13.44 8.04 -10.09
C SER A 89 12.72 6.91 -10.84
N GLY A 90 12.64 7.01 -12.17
CA GLY A 90 12.00 5.98 -12.99
C GLY A 90 12.73 4.64 -12.92
N LEU A 91 14.07 4.65 -13.00
CA LEU A 91 14.88 3.44 -12.85
C LEU A 91 14.76 2.82 -11.46
N MET A 92 14.80 3.64 -10.39
CA MET A 92 14.57 3.14 -9.04
C MET A 92 13.16 2.55 -8.88
N GLY A 93 12.14 3.14 -9.52
CA GLY A 93 10.79 2.59 -9.55
C GLY A 93 10.74 1.19 -10.17
N ILE A 94 11.35 1.03 -11.35
CA ILE A 94 11.44 -0.27 -12.04
C ILE A 94 12.18 -1.30 -11.18
N LEU A 95 13.32 -0.92 -10.60
CA LEU A 95 14.12 -1.79 -9.73
C LEU A 95 13.35 -2.22 -8.48
N ARG A 96 12.61 -1.29 -7.84
CA ARG A 96 11.79 -1.60 -6.66
C ARG A 96 10.67 -2.59 -6.99
N ASN A 97 9.99 -2.34 -8.10
CA ASN A 97 8.88 -3.15 -8.57
C ASN A 97 9.35 -4.58 -8.93
N THR A 98 10.47 -4.69 -9.64
CA THR A 98 11.04 -5.99 -10.05
C THR A 98 11.68 -6.73 -8.87
N GLY A 99 12.42 -6.02 -8.02
CA GLY A 99 13.09 -6.59 -6.85
C GLY A 99 12.10 -7.21 -5.85
N ALA A 100 10.95 -6.58 -5.63
CA ALA A 100 9.91 -7.15 -4.77
C ALA A 100 9.42 -8.52 -5.27
N ILE A 101 9.23 -8.68 -6.59
CA ILE A 101 8.77 -9.92 -7.20
C ILE A 101 9.86 -10.99 -7.16
N VAL A 102 11.08 -10.64 -7.59
CA VAL A 102 12.21 -11.59 -7.62
C VAL A 102 12.51 -12.09 -6.20
N CYS A 103 12.49 -11.21 -5.20
CA CYS A 103 12.64 -11.61 -3.80
C CYS A 103 11.50 -12.50 -3.31
N SER A 104 10.25 -12.25 -3.73
CA SER A 104 9.10 -13.08 -3.34
C SER A 104 9.17 -14.50 -3.91
N ILE A 105 9.79 -14.68 -5.09
CA ILE A 105 9.95 -15.99 -5.75
C ILE A 105 11.14 -16.74 -5.18
N TYR A 106 12.21 -16.04 -4.80
CA TYR A 106 13.48 -16.64 -4.36
C TYR A 106 13.51 -16.99 -2.85
N GLU A 107 12.53 -16.57 -2.05
CA GLU A 107 12.48 -16.86 -0.61
C GLU A 107 12.07 -18.31 -0.32
N ASP A 108 13.00 -19.25 -0.53
CA ASP A 108 12.92 -20.61 -0.02
C ASP A 108 13.54 -20.67 1.40
N LYS A 109 12.67 -20.71 2.42
CA LYS A 109 12.93 -21.04 3.84
C LYS A 109 14.19 -20.43 4.50
N LYS A 110 14.06 -19.24 5.13
CA LYS A 110 14.73 -18.91 6.42
C LYS A 110 14.24 -17.60 7.03
N ARG A 111 13.92 -17.60 8.34
CA ARG A 111 13.54 -16.42 9.15
C ARG A 111 14.60 -15.28 9.13
N ARG A 112 15.85 -15.58 8.75
CA ARG A 112 16.95 -14.60 8.57
C ARG A 112 16.87 -13.84 7.23
N ALA A 113 16.23 -14.41 6.20
CA ALA A 113 16.04 -13.75 4.90
C ALA A 113 15.05 -12.58 5.03
N ILE A 114 14.00 -12.75 5.85
CA ILE A 114 12.99 -11.71 6.11
C ILE A 114 13.62 -10.45 6.72
N ALA A 115 14.46 -10.58 7.76
CA ALA A 115 15.09 -9.42 8.39
C ALA A 115 16.06 -8.67 7.45
N ILE A 116 16.78 -9.40 6.59
CA ILE A 116 17.66 -8.80 5.58
C ILE A 116 16.84 -8.10 4.50
N ARG A 117 15.76 -8.73 4.02
CA ARG A 117 14.83 -8.16 3.04
C ARG A 117 14.22 -6.86 3.58
N ASP A 118 13.71 -6.86 4.80
CA ASP A 118 13.09 -5.69 5.41
C ASP A 118 14.11 -4.55 5.62
N CYS A 119 15.36 -4.88 5.96
CA CYS A 119 16.46 -3.92 6.04
C CYS A 119 16.79 -3.32 4.66
N ILE A 120 16.89 -4.14 3.61
CA ILE A 120 17.14 -3.68 2.24
C ILE A 120 15.98 -2.79 1.76
N LEU A 121 14.74 -3.19 2.01
CA LEU A 121 13.55 -2.41 1.66
C LEU A 121 13.50 -1.07 2.41
N GLY A 122 13.85 -1.08 3.69
CA GLY A 122 13.96 0.12 4.51
C GLY A 122 15.03 1.09 4.00
N LEU A 123 16.23 0.57 3.69
CA LEU A 123 17.32 1.35 3.09
C LEU A 123 16.88 1.96 1.74
N PHE A 124 16.24 1.16 0.89
CA PHE A 124 15.75 1.61 -0.41
C PHE A 124 14.71 2.72 -0.26
N THR A 125 13.80 2.59 0.71
CA THR A 125 12.79 3.60 1.02
C THR A 125 13.43 4.89 1.53
N ALA A 126 14.42 4.80 2.42
CA ALA A 126 15.14 5.97 2.91
C ALA A 126 15.88 6.70 1.77
N LEU A 127 16.57 5.96 0.90
CA LEU A 127 17.22 6.52 -0.29
C LEU A 127 16.22 7.23 -1.20
N TRP A 128 15.04 6.64 -1.41
CA TRP A 128 13.96 7.25 -2.17
C TRP A 128 13.47 8.57 -1.59
N ILE A 129 13.30 8.65 -0.26
CA ILE A 129 12.88 9.88 0.42
C ILE A 129 13.95 10.96 0.26
N MET A 130 15.22 10.62 0.43
CA MET A 130 16.31 11.57 0.23
C MET A 130 16.36 12.07 -1.22
N TRP A 131 16.15 11.17 -2.19
CA TRP A 131 16.06 11.53 -3.60
C TRP A 131 14.87 12.45 -3.89
N LEU A 132 13.71 12.21 -3.28
CA LEU A 132 12.52 13.06 -3.42
C LEU A 132 12.76 14.49 -2.91
N ILE A 133 13.48 14.65 -1.80
CA ILE A 133 13.84 15.96 -1.25
C ILE A 133 14.76 16.72 -2.23
N VAL A 134 15.75 16.03 -2.79
CA VAL A 134 16.68 16.62 -3.76
C VAL A 134 15.94 17.06 -5.03
N GLY A 135 15.03 16.24 -5.56
CA GLY A 135 14.19 16.60 -6.71
C GLY A 135 13.29 17.79 -6.44
N SER A 136 12.74 17.86 -5.24
CA SER A 136 11.92 18.99 -4.79
C SER A 136 12.73 20.28 -4.75
N TYR A 137 13.95 20.23 -4.22
CA TYR A 137 14.86 21.37 -4.20
C TYR A 137 15.16 21.87 -5.62
N TRP A 138 15.55 20.98 -6.54
CA TRP A 138 15.83 21.36 -7.93
C TRP A 138 14.61 21.94 -8.65
N THR A 139 13.44 21.35 -8.46
CA THR A 139 12.20 21.80 -9.14
C THR A 139 11.67 23.13 -8.60
N TYR A 140 11.69 23.31 -7.27
CA TYR A 140 11.18 24.53 -6.63
C TYR A 140 12.17 25.70 -6.73
N SER A 141 13.49 25.44 -6.80
CA SER A 141 14.50 26.50 -6.92
C SER A 141 14.40 27.34 -8.21
N VAL A 142 13.74 26.82 -9.24
CA VAL A 142 13.54 27.49 -10.54
C VAL A 142 12.09 27.88 -10.80
N TYR A 143 11.19 27.68 -9.83
CA TYR A 143 9.75 27.97 -9.97
C TYR A 143 9.46 29.45 -10.29
N ASP A 144 10.25 30.38 -9.74
CA ASP A 144 10.10 31.82 -9.97
C ASP A 144 10.75 32.31 -11.28
N LYS A 145 11.72 31.55 -11.81
CA LYS A 145 12.56 31.95 -12.95
C LYS A 145 12.18 31.27 -14.25
N VAL A 146 11.38 30.21 -14.22
CA VAL A 146 11.06 29.40 -15.39
C VAL A 146 10.26 30.20 -16.43
N VAL A 147 10.75 30.15 -17.67
CA VAL A 147 10.05 30.75 -18.82
C VAL A 147 9.86 29.68 -19.89
N TYR A 148 8.65 29.55 -20.42
CA TYR A 148 8.31 28.52 -21.44
C TYR A 148 8.60 28.97 -22.88
N GLN A 149 9.23 30.12 -23.07
CA GLN A 149 9.56 30.67 -24.39
C GLN A 149 10.97 30.26 -24.82
N SER A 150 11.07 29.62 -25.99
CA SER A 150 12.27 28.93 -26.50
C SER A 150 13.50 29.82 -26.79
N ASN A 151 13.47 31.11 -26.45
CA ASN A 151 14.52 32.09 -26.80
C ASN A 151 15.00 32.92 -25.58
N LYS A 152 14.89 32.35 -24.37
CA LYS A 152 15.34 32.97 -23.12
C LYS A 152 16.33 32.05 -22.41
N GLU A 153 17.29 32.61 -21.69
CA GLU A 153 18.31 31.85 -20.93
C GLU A 153 17.67 30.96 -19.85
N ASN A 154 16.51 31.36 -19.32
CA ASN A 154 15.74 30.58 -18.34
C ASN A 154 14.66 29.69 -18.97
N TYR A 155 14.91 29.20 -20.19
CA TYR A 155 13.96 28.33 -20.88
C TYR A 155 13.86 26.95 -20.19
N CYS A 156 12.64 26.46 -20.04
CA CYS A 156 12.36 25.06 -19.73
C CYS A 156 11.09 24.60 -20.44
N ASP A 157 11.09 23.38 -20.97
CA ASP A 157 9.92 22.79 -21.60
C ASP A 157 8.76 22.61 -20.60
N GLN A 158 7.58 23.09 -20.97
CA GLN A 158 6.40 23.09 -20.11
C GLN A 158 5.98 21.68 -19.69
N LEU A 159 6.05 20.70 -20.59
CA LEU A 159 5.65 19.33 -20.30
C LEU A 159 6.59 18.71 -19.26
N LEU A 160 7.91 18.85 -19.46
CA LEU A 160 8.91 18.31 -18.53
C LEU A 160 8.75 18.93 -17.13
N TYR A 161 8.62 20.25 -17.05
CA TYR A 161 8.51 20.96 -15.78
C TYR A 161 7.20 20.62 -15.05
N CYS A 162 6.05 20.75 -15.72
CA CYS A 162 4.76 20.45 -15.11
C CYS A 162 4.65 18.99 -14.68
N PHE A 163 5.15 18.05 -15.48
CA PHE A 163 5.15 16.63 -15.12
C PHE A 163 6.00 16.37 -13.88
N THR A 164 7.22 16.91 -13.81
CA THR A 164 8.10 16.78 -12.63
C THR A 164 7.43 17.35 -11.38
N PHE A 165 6.89 18.57 -11.48
CA PHE A 165 6.19 19.23 -10.39
C PHE A 165 5.00 18.40 -9.90
N SER A 166 4.16 17.94 -10.82
CA SER A 166 2.99 17.10 -10.51
C SER A 166 3.38 15.77 -9.85
N LEU A 167 4.46 15.11 -10.30
CA LEU A 167 4.96 13.89 -9.67
C LEU A 167 5.39 14.12 -8.23
N ILE A 168 6.16 15.19 -7.98
CA ILE A 168 6.63 15.55 -6.64
C ILE A 168 5.44 15.86 -5.73
N THR A 169 4.51 16.72 -6.17
CA THR A 169 3.32 17.07 -5.39
C THR A 169 2.46 15.85 -5.08
N THR A 170 2.20 14.99 -6.08
CA THR A 170 1.41 13.77 -5.89
C THR A 170 2.07 12.81 -4.89
N SER A 171 3.40 12.68 -4.97
CA SER A 171 4.17 11.86 -4.02
C SER A 171 4.01 12.36 -2.58
N TYR A 172 4.10 13.68 -2.35
CA TYR A 172 3.86 14.26 -1.02
C TYR A 172 2.44 14.05 -0.52
N VAL A 173 1.43 14.16 -1.39
CA VAL A 173 0.03 13.92 -1.03
C VAL A 173 -0.17 12.46 -0.59
N ILE A 174 0.39 11.49 -1.33
CA ILE A 174 0.30 10.07 -0.98
C ILE A 174 0.99 9.79 0.36
N ILE A 175 2.18 10.35 0.59
CA ILE A 175 2.89 10.23 1.87
C ILE A 175 2.05 10.82 3.02
N GLY A 176 1.44 11.99 2.82
CA GLY A 176 0.56 12.60 3.81
C GLY A 176 -0.67 11.74 4.14
N ILE A 177 -1.37 11.22 3.12
CA ILE A 177 -2.54 10.35 3.30
C ILE A 177 -2.16 9.08 4.07
N THR A 178 -1.08 8.40 3.65
CA THR A 178 -0.63 7.17 4.33
C THR A 178 -0.28 7.41 5.79
N PHE A 179 0.41 8.51 6.10
CA PHE A 179 0.72 8.88 7.49
C PHE A 179 -0.53 9.16 8.31
N CYS A 180 -1.50 9.90 7.76
CA CYS A 180 -2.79 10.16 8.41
C CYS A 180 -3.59 8.87 8.67
N CYS A 181 -3.65 7.97 7.69
CA CYS A 181 -4.32 6.67 7.85
C CYS A 181 -3.64 5.83 8.95
N MET A 182 -2.31 5.81 9.01
CA MET A 182 -1.58 5.09 10.06
C MET A 182 -1.87 5.64 11.44
N ILE A 183 -1.86 6.96 11.62
CA ILE A 183 -2.20 7.61 12.89
C ILE A 183 -3.63 7.27 13.29
N TYR A 184 -4.58 7.40 12.36
CA TYR A 184 -5.98 7.10 12.62
C TYR A 184 -6.18 5.64 13.08
N CYS A 185 -5.54 4.68 12.41
CA CYS A 185 -5.59 3.27 12.79
C CYS A 185 -5.01 3.02 14.19
N VAL A 186 -3.88 3.64 14.52
CA VAL A 186 -3.27 3.50 15.86
C VAL A 186 -4.17 4.07 16.94
N VAL A 187 -4.72 5.27 16.74
CA VAL A 187 -5.64 5.90 17.69
C VAL A 187 -6.90 5.04 17.88
N PHE A 188 -7.50 4.57 16.80
CA PHE A 188 -8.69 3.72 16.86
C PHE A 188 -8.43 2.41 17.63
N LEU A 189 -7.32 1.72 17.34
CA LEU A 189 -6.95 0.49 18.04
C LEU A 189 -6.63 0.74 19.52
N CYS A 190 -5.93 1.83 19.83
CA CYS A 190 -5.65 2.24 21.21
C CYS A 190 -6.95 2.52 21.97
N CYS A 191 -7.88 3.28 21.38
CA CYS A 191 -9.16 3.60 22.00
C CYS A 191 -10.04 2.35 22.19
N HIS A 192 -10.13 1.46 21.21
CA HIS A 192 -10.89 0.22 21.31
C HIS A 192 -10.34 -0.69 22.42
N ASN A 193 -9.02 -0.86 22.49
CA ASN A 193 -8.41 -1.71 23.52
C ASN A 193 -8.57 -1.12 24.93
N SER A 194 -8.51 0.21 25.08
CA SER A 194 -8.83 0.89 26.34
C SER A 194 -10.30 0.71 26.75
N SER A 195 -11.25 0.74 25.80
CA SER A 195 -12.66 0.48 26.10
C SER A 195 -12.93 -0.95 26.56
N VAL A 196 -12.27 -1.94 25.96
CA VAL A 196 -12.40 -3.36 26.37
C VAL A 196 -11.79 -3.59 27.76
N ALA A 197 -10.66 -2.95 28.06
CA ALA A 197 -10.01 -3.07 29.37
C ALA A 197 -10.78 -2.41 30.54
N ILE A 198 -11.73 -1.51 30.26
CA ILE A 198 -12.59 -0.88 31.30
C ILE A 198 -13.82 -1.74 31.62
N ILE A 199 -14.21 -2.65 30.72
CA ILE A 199 -15.43 -3.49 30.85
C ILE A 199 -15.11 -4.88 31.43
N THR A 200 -13.83 -5.26 31.50
CA THR A 200 -13.36 -6.54 32.05
C THR A 200 -12.82 -6.35 33.47
#